data_AF-A0A9D7YMC7-F1
#
_entry.id   AF-A0A9D7YMC7-F1
#
_cell.length_a   1.000
_cell.length_b   1.000
_cell.length_c   1.000
_cell.angle_alpha   90.00
_cell.angle_beta   90.00
_cell.angle_gamma   90.00
#
_symmetry.space_group_name_H-M   'P 1'
#
loop_
_entity.id
_entity.type
_entity.pdbx_description
1 polymer ?
#
loop_
_entity_poly.entity_id
_entity_poly.type
_entity_poly.pdbx_seq_one_letter_code
_entity_poly.pdbx_strand_id
1 'polypeptide(L)'
;AFAYCENMELLADDVPNLAGVGSLERMFIGTKKFDQDISDWDVSSATNMHSMFSNGIFNQDIGEWDVSSVTTMKYMFMASSSFNKYIGDWNVGNVTIFHGMFAWSIFNKDISEWDVSSATTMQTLFFSARAFNQDISDWNVSSVTDMTNAFGSAHVFDQNISKWDFGKTNSINGFINKSGLSEENHKSLKTKLQGHSQINIIGTPCYVPDANCS
;
A
#
# COMPACT_ATOMS: atom_id res chain seq x y z
N ALA A 1 10.17 -19.10 -8.98
CA ALA A 1 9.37 -18.60 -7.84
C ALA A 1 9.80 -19.35 -6.58
N PHE A 2 10.00 -18.65 -5.47
CA PHE A 2 10.60 -19.11 -4.21
C PHE A 2 9.63 -18.95 -3.01
N ALA A 3 8.34 -19.03 -3.30
CA ALA A 3 7.27 -18.89 -2.32
C ALA A 3 7.49 -19.83 -1.11
N TYR A 4 7.49 -19.25 0.09
CA TYR A 4 7.63 -19.90 1.40
C TYR A 4 8.96 -20.65 1.60
N CYS A 5 9.98 -20.37 0.79
CA CYS A 5 11.32 -20.90 1.03
C CYS A 5 11.91 -20.26 2.30
N GLU A 6 11.83 -20.97 3.43
CA GLU A 6 12.24 -20.46 4.76
C GLU A 6 13.74 -20.20 4.88
N ASN A 7 14.54 -20.96 4.13
CA ASN A 7 16.01 -20.85 4.09
C ASN A 7 16.51 -20.42 2.71
N MET A 8 15.76 -19.56 2.02
CA MET A 8 16.18 -19.07 0.72
C MET A 8 17.42 -18.18 0.86
N GLU A 9 18.50 -18.61 0.21
CA GLU A 9 19.69 -17.82 -0.05
C GLU A 9 19.85 -17.72 -1.58
N LEU A 10 20.04 -16.50 -2.09
CA LEU A 10 20.40 -16.31 -3.49
C LEU A 10 21.92 -16.53 -3.57
N LEU A 11 22.33 -17.69 -4.11
CA LEU A 11 23.74 -18.05 -4.28
C LEU A 11 24.25 -17.78 -5.71
N ALA A 12 23.43 -17.11 -6.51
CA ALA A 12 23.77 -16.75 -7.88
C ALA A 12 24.60 -15.46 -7.87
N ASP A 13 25.73 -15.47 -8.56
CA ASP A 13 26.62 -14.31 -8.71
C ASP A 13 26.21 -13.42 -9.90
N ASP A 14 25.23 -13.85 -10.71
CA ASP A 14 24.73 -13.15 -11.88
C ASP A 14 23.40 -12.44 -11.63
N VAL A 15 23.21 -11.29 -12.31
CA VAL A 15 21.92 -10.61 -12.37
C VAL A 15 21.02 -11.42 -13.30
N PRO A 16 19.84 -11.88 -12.84
CA PRO A 16 18.96 -12.69 -13.67
C PRO A 16 18.44 -11.87 -14.86
N ASN A 17 18.40 -12.50 -16.04
CA ASN A 17 17.72 -11.90 -17.18
C ASN A 17 16.20 -12.02 -17.01
N LEU A 18 15.55 -10.92 -16.67
CA LEU A 18 14.10 -10.82 -16.53
C LEU A 18 13.42 -10.17 -17.75
N ALA A 19 14.15 -9.95 -18.84
CA ALA A 19 13.57 -9.40 -20.06
C ALA A 19 12.39 -10.27 -20.54
N GLY A 20 11.23 -9.66 -20.69
CA GLY A 20 9.99 -10.34 -21.10
C GLY A 20 9.29 -11.14 -19.98
N VAL A 21 9.79 -11.11 -18.74
CA VAL A 21 9.08 -11.69 -17.59
C VAL A 21 7.93 -10.76 -17.19
N GLY A 22 6.73 -11.06 -17.69
CA GLY A 22 5.54 -10.23 -17.46
C GLY A 22 4.96 -10.31 -16.04
N SER A 23 5.38 -11.27 -15.22
CA SER A 23 4.83 -11.47 -13.86
C SER A 23 5.91 -11.91 -12.87
N LEU A 24 5.98 -11.19 -11.75
CA LEU A 24 6.79 -11.52 -10.57
C LEU A 24 5.89 -11.97 -9.39
N GLU A 25 4.66 -12.37 -9.71
CA GLU A 25 3.66 -12.76 -8.71
C GLU A 25 4.21 -13.81 -7.75
N ARG A 26 4.06 -13.51 -6.44
CA ARG A 26 4.39 -14.41 -5.33
C ARG A 26 5.84 -14.92 -5.35
N MET A 27 6.75 -14.23 -6.03
CA MET A 27 8.12 -14.73 -6.21
C MET A 27 8.84 -14.98 -4.88
N PHE A 28 8.63 -14.13 -3.88
CA PHE A 28 9.22 -14.20 -2.53
C PHE A 28 8.18 -14.17 -1.42
N ILE A 29 6.94 -14.58 -1.69
CA ILE A 29 5.91 -14.60 -0.64
C ILE A 29 6.35 -15.49 0.51
N GLY A 30 6.28 -15.01 1.75
CA GLY A 30 6.53 -15.79 2.95
C GLY A 30 7.98 -16.17 3.19
N THR A 31 8.95 -15.68 2.41
CA THR A 31 10.37 -15.97 2.60
C THR A 31 10.87 -15.32 3.90
N LYS A 32 11.27 -16.14 4.87
CA LYS A 32 11.65 -15.69 6.22
C LYS A 32 13.10 -15.28 6.38
N LYS A 33 13.92 -15.45 5.34
CA LYS A 33 15.35 -15.10 5.33
C LYS A 33 15.81 -14.35 4.08
N PHE A 34 14.95 -14.22 3.06
CA PHE A 34 15.32 -13.53 1.84
C PHE A 34 15.36 -12.01 2.07
N ASP A 35 16.56 -11.46 2.08
CA ASP A 35 16.87 -10.02 2.18
C ASP A 35 18.09 -9.66 1.31
N GLN A 36 18.26 -10.38 0.20
CA GLN A 36 19.40 -10.18 -0.69
C GLN A 36 19.18 -8.97 -1.59
N ASP A 37 20.27 -8.29 -1.94
CA ASP A 37 20.23 -7.14 -2.84
C ASP A 37 19.76 -7.59 -4.23
N ILE A 38 18.72 -6.91 -4.72
CA ILE A 38 18.09 -7.10 -6.03
C ILE A 38 17.86 -5.75 -6.73
N SER A 39 18.57 -4.71 -6.28
CA SER A 39 18.45 -3.36 -6.83
C SER A 39 18.76 -3.33 -8.34
N ASP A 40 19.70 -4.15 -8.81
CA ASP A 40 20.11 -4.25 -10.21
C ASP A 40 19.15 -5.07 -11.11
N TRP A 41 18.05 -5.59 -10.57
CA TRP A 41 17.09 -6.37 -11.37
C TRP A 41 16.31 -5.47 -12.33
N ASP A 42 16.37 -5.79 -13.62
CA ASP A 42 15.50 -5.16 -14.62
C ASP A 42 14.07 -5.73 -14.54
N VAL A 43 13.19 -5.01 -13.85
CA VAL A 43 11.76 -5.37 -13.71
C VAL A 43 10.85 -4.63 -14.69
N SER A 44 11.39 -3.89 -15.66
CA SER A 44 10.64 -3.00 -16.57
C SER A 44 9.57 -3.70 -17.42
N SER A 45 9.72 -5.00 -17.65
CA SER A 45 8.75 -5.84 -18.38
C SER A 45 7.60 -6.34 -17.51
N ALA A 46 7.70 -6.24 -16.18
CA ALA A 46 6.72 -6.80 -15.26
C ALA A 46 5.43 -5.99 -15.26
N THR A 47 4.31 -6.68 -15.46
CA THR A 47 2.95 -6.10 -15.40
C THR A 47 2.20 -6.49 -14.13
N ASN A 48 2.66 -7.54 -13.44
CA ASN A 48 2.04 -8.12 -12.25
C ASN A 48 3.08 -8.37 -11.15
N MET A 49 2.96 -7.66 -10.02
CA MET A 49 3.81 -7.84 -8.82
C MET A 49 3.00 -8.33 -7.61
N HIS A 50 1.87 -9.01 -7.85
CA HIS A 50 0.96 -9.49 -6.82
C HIS A 50 1.70 -10.32 -5.75
N SER A 51 1.59 -9.90 -4.48
CA SER A 51 2.13 -10.60 -3.32
C SER A 51 3.63 -10.91 -3.38
N MET A 52 4.43 -10.20 -4.20
CA MET A 52 5.83 -10.56 -4.45
C MET A 52 6.64 -10.72 -3.15
N PHE A 53 6.46 -9.83 -2.17
CA PHE A 53 7.16 -9.82 -0.88
C PHE A 53 6.24 -10.00 0.33
N SER A 54 4.99 -10.41 0.12
CA SER A 54 4.01 -10.54 1.20
C SER A 54 4.48 -11.53 2.25
N ASN A 55 4.25 -11.26 3.55
CA ASN A 55 4.64 -12.11 4.67
C ASN A 55 6.15 -12.43 4.76
N GLY A 56 7.00 -11.71 4.01
CA GLY A 56 8.45 -11.85 4.02
C GLY A 56 9.14 -10.83 4.92
N ILE A 57 10.46 -10.92 5.00
CA ILE A 57 11.32 -10.00 5.78
C ILE A 57 12.17 -9.06 4.90
N PHE A 58 11.95 -9.09 3.58
CA PHE A 58 12.69 -8.30 2.61
C PHE A 58 12.68 -6.80 2.95
N ASN A 59 13.85 -6.17 2.92
CA ASN A 59 14.07 -4.76 3.24
C ASN A 59 15.29 -4.18 2.52
N GLN A 60 15.55 -4.61 1.28
CA GLN A 60 16.58 -4.00 0.44
C GLN A 60 16.04 -2.85 -0.39
N ASP A 61 16.96 -2.02 -0.88
CA ASP A 61 16.62 -0.88 -1.73
C ASP A 61 16.16 -1.34 -3.11
N ILE A 62 14.99 -0.84 -3.50
CA ILE A 62 14.35 -1.09 -4.80
C ILE A 62 13.73 0.21 -5.34
N GLY A 63 14.17 1.37 -4.82
CA GLY A 63 13.65 2.67 -5.24
C GLY A 63 13.87 2.96 -6.73
N GLU A 64 14.97 2.43 -7.29
CA GLU A 64 15.37 2.61 -8.69
C GLU A 64 14.69 1.65 -9.67
N TRP A 65 13.80 0.76 -9.20
CA TRP A 65 13.09 -0.15 -10.09
C TRP A 65 12.14 0.59 -11.03
N ASP A 66 12.23 0.29 -12.33
CA ASP A 66 11.23 0.72 -13.31
C ASP A 66 9.97 -0.13 -13.18
N VAL A 67 8.98 0.40 -12.45
CA VAL A 67 7.66 -0.22 -12.28
C VAL A 67 6.60 0.36 -13.23
N SER A 68 7.00 1.13 -14.25
CA SER A 68 6.07 1.86 -15.12
C SER A 68 5.13 0.95 -15.92
N SER A 69 5.51 -0.30 -16.17
CA SER A 69 4.65 -1.31 -16.84
C SER A 69 3.68 -2.02 -15.89
N VAL A 70 3.81 -1.84 -14.57
CA VAL A 70 3.03 -2.59 -13.59
C VAL A 70 1.59 -2.12 -13.58
N THR A 71 0.66 -3.07 -13.63
CA THR A 71 -0.79 -2.80 -13.58
C THR A 71 -1.45 -3.26 -12.27
N THR A 72 -0.78 -4.13 -11.51
CA THR A 72 -1.26 -4.63 -10.21
C THR A 72 -0.11 -4.82 -9.22
N MET A 73 -0.26 -4.22 -8.05
CA MET A 73 0.65 -4.36 -6.88
C MET A 73 -0.09 -4.95 -5.67
N LYS A 74 -1.19 -5.66 -5.93
CA LYS A 74 -2.01 -6.31 -4.91
C LYS A 74 -1.14 -7.05 -3.90
N TYR A 75 -1.30 -6.76 -2.61
CA TYR A 75 -0.61 -7.39 -1.49
C TYR A 75 0.92 -7.41 -1.54
N MET A 76 1.58 -6.63 -2.40
CA MET A 76 3.03 -6.76 -2.66
C MET A 76 3.86 -6.76 -1.37
N PHE A 77 3.53 -5.90 -0.40
CA PHE A 77 4.18 -5.81 0.91
C PHE A 77 3.22 -6.12 2.09
N MET A 78 2.12 -6.83 1.83
CA MET A 78 1.16 -7.19 2.88
C MET A 78 1.85 -8.03 3.95
N ALA A 79 1.71 -7.63 5.22
CA ALA A 79 2.35 -8.25 6.37
C ALA A 79 3.88 -8.40 6.22
N SER A 80 4.52 -7.53 5.42
CA SER A 80 5.97 -7.39 5.46
C SER A 80 6.36 -6.67 6.73
N SER A 81 7.02 -7.40 7.64
CA SER A 81 7.37 -6.91 8.97
C SER A 81 8.56 -5.95 8.96
N SER A 82 9.29 -5.88 7.84
CA SER A 82 10.60 -5.22 7.76
C SER A 82 10.69 -4.17 6.67
N PHE A 83 9.94 -4.30 5.57
CA PHE A 83 10.08 -3.39 4.43
C PHE A 83 9.70 -1.96 4.79
N ASN A 84 10.68 -1.05 4.75
CA ASN A 84 10.47 0.37 5.00
C ASN A 84 11.50 1.23 4.23
N LYS A 85 11.73 0.88 2.96
CA LYS A 85 12.62 1.62 2.04
C LYS A 85 11.84 2.63 1.22
N TYR A 86 12.54 3.68 0.78
CA TYR A 86 11.92 4.73 -0.01
C TYR A 86 11.60 4.21 -1.42
N ILE A 87 10.38 4.48 -1.87
CA ILE A 87 9.84 4.08 -3.19
C ILE A 87 8.99 5.22 -3.77
N GLY A 88 9.22 6.46 -3.32
CA GLY A 88 8.43 7.61 -3.76
C GLY A 88 8.62 7.95 -5.24
N ASP A 89 9.78 7.59 -5.81
CA ASP A 89 10.11 7.82 -7.22
C ASP A 89 9.50 6.79 -8.20
N TRP A 90 8.80 5.77 -7.67
CA TRP A 90 8.13 4.78 -8.52
C TRP A 90 7.04 5.41 -9.40
N ASN A 91 7.12 5.16 -10.71
CA ASN A 91 6.04 5.48 -11.63
C ASN A 91 4.90 4.46 -11.53
N VAL A 92 3.94 4.73 -10.64
CA VAL A 92 2.76 3.87 -10.43
C VAL A 92 1.55 4.24 -11.30
N GLY A 93 1.72 5.13 -12.29
CA GLY A 93 0.62 5.70 -13.08
C GLY A 93 -0.20 4.69 -13.91
N ASN A 94 0.32 3.49 -14.14
CA ASN A 94 -0.39 2.38 -14.81
C ASN A 94 -1.04 1.38 -13.84
N VAL A 95 -0.80 1.51 -12.53
CA VAL A 95 -1.31 0.59 -11.52
C VAL A 95 -2.80 0.86 -11.28
N THR A 96 -3.62 -0.16 -11.51
CA THR A 96 -5.08 -0.07 -11.33
C THR A 96 -5.57 -0.72 -10.03
N ILE A 97 -4.76 -1.62 -9.44
CA ILE A 97 -5.10 -2.43 -8.25
C ILE A 97 -4.02 -2.30 -7.19
N PHE A 98 -4.36 -1.63 -6.08
CA PHE A 98 -3.49 -1.42 -4.91
C PHE A 98 -3.90 -2.26 -3.68
N HIS A 99 -4.80 -3.22 -3.86
CA HIS A 99 -5.42 -3.99 -2.77
C HIS A 99 -4.41 -4.46 -1.72
N GLY A 100 -4.52 -3.94 -0.49
CA GLY A 100 -3.75 -4.37 0.67
C GLY A 100 -2.23 -4.34 0.48
N MET A 101 -1.70 -3.52 -0.43
CA MET A 101 -0.27 -3.46 -0.73
C MET A 101 0.57 -3.28 0.54
N PHE A 102 0.11 -2.47 1.50
CA PHE A 102 0.77 -2.20 2.78
C PHE A 102 -0.07 -2.62 4.01
N ALA A 103 -1.05 -3.51 3.84
CA ALA A 103 -1.84 -4.00 4.97
C ALA A 103 -0.94 -4.73 5.98
N TRP A 104 -1.08 -4.42 7.28
CA TRP A 104 -0.22 -4.90 8.37
C TRP A 104 1.29 -4.65 8.18
N SER A 105 1.67 -3.67 7.35
CA SER A 105 3.06 -3.29 7.12
C SER A 105 3.54 -2.24 8.14
N ILE A 106 4.86 -2.17 8.33
CA ILE A 106 5.52 -1.07 9.05
C ILE A 106 5.91 0.12 8.15
N PHE A 107 5.59 0.04 6.85
CA PHE A 107 5.95 1.05 5.87
C PHE A 107 5.46 2.45 6.27
N ASN A 108 6.37 3.42 6.26
CA ASN A 108 6.10 4.82 6.56
C ASN A 108 7.10 5.72 5.80
N LYS A 109 7.25 5.50 4.50
CA LYS A 109 8.05 6.34 3.61
C LYS A 109 7.15 7.18 2.71
N ASP A 110 7.65 8.37 2.39
CA ASP A 110 6.95 9.34 1.58
C ASP A 110 6.65 8.76 0.19
N ILE A 111 5.39 8.90 -0.21
CA ILE A 111 4.78 8.46 -1.48
C ILE A 111 3.80 9.53 -1.98
N SER A 112 3.97 10.78 -1.52
CA SER A 112 3.13 11.92 -1.87
C SER A 112 3.11 12.18 -3.38
N GLU A 113 4.24 11.94 -4.06
CA GLU A 113 4.44 12.14 -5.50
C GLU A 113 3.86 11.03 -6.39
N TRP A 114 3.28 9.97 -5.82
CA TRP A 114 2.65 8.91 -6.62
C TRP A 114 1.42 9.41 -7.38
N ASP A 115 1.43 9.27 -8.72
CA ASP A 115 0.23 9.42 -9.53
C ASP A 115 -0.65 8.18 -9.44
N VAL A 116 -1.66 8.24 -8.57
CA VAL A 116 -2.66 7.17 -8.38
C VAL A 116 -3.95 7.35 -9.19
N SER A 117 -3.96 8.26 -10.19
CA SER A 117 -5.19 8.61 -10.94
C SER A 117 -5.81 7.46 -11.75
N SER A 118 -5.00 6.44 -12.09
CA SER A 118 -5.45 5.19 -12.74
C SER A 118 -5.98 4.15 -11.76
N ALA A 119 -5.83 4.35 -10.46
CA ALA A 119 -6.28 3.39 -9.45
C ALA A 119 -7.81 3.23 -9.51
N THR A 120 -8.25 1.98 -9.64
CA THR A 120 -9.69 1.65 -9.61
C THR A 120 -10.10 1.13 -8.24
N THR A 121 -9.16 0.56 -7.48
CA THR A 121 -9.42 -0.06 -6.19
C THR A 121 -8.25 0.07 -5.21
N MET A 122 -8.58 0.41 -3.97
CA MET A 122 -7.63 0.62 -2.86
C MET A 122 -8.08 -0.11 -1.58
N GLN A 123 -8.83 -1.20 -1.72
CA GLN A 123 -9.28 -2.03 -0.60
C GLN A 123 -8.11 -2.36 0.34
N THR A 124 -8.29 -2.14 1.63
CA THR A 124 -7.33 -2.49 2.68
C THR A 124 -5.91 -1.92 2.50
N LEU A 125 -5.67 -0.93 1.62
CA LEU A 125 -4.33 -0.49 1.22
C LEU A 125 -3.37 -0.30 2.41
N PHE A 126 -3.81 0.40 3.45
CA PHE A 126 -3.12 0.65 4.71
C PHE A 126 -3.85 0.03 5.93
N PHE A 127 -4.63 -1.03 5.73
CA PHE A 127 -5.34 -1.69 6.83
C PHE A 127 -4.35 -2.18 7.89
N SER A 128 -4.51 -1.73 9.13
CA SER A 128 -3.59 -2.03 10.24
C SER A 128 -2.12 -1.65 9.96
N ALA A 129 -1.85 -0.71 9.04
CA ALA A 129 -0.53 -0.13 8.83
C ALA A 129 -0.23 0.88 9.97
N ARG A 130 0.12 0.35 11.14
CA ARG A 130 0.17 1.11 12.40
C ARG A 130 1.22 2.21 12.46
N ALA A 131 2.14 2.27 11.50
CA ALA A 131 3.20 3.28 11.44
C ALA A 131 2.96 4.35 10.36
N PHE A 132 2.05 4.12 9.39
CA PHE A 132 1.90 4.99 8.23
C PHE A 132 1.18 6.30 8.59
N ASN A 133 1.84 7.43 8.33
CA ASN A 133 1.27 8.78 8.52
C ASN A 133 1.87 9.82 7.54
N GLN A 134 2.20 9.40 6.31
CA GLN A 134 2.74 10.32 5.30
C GLN A 134 1.62 11.10 4.63
N ASP A 135 1.90 12.33 4.22
CA ASP A 135 0.93 13.18 3.52
C ASP A 135 0.62 12.58 2.14
N ILE A 136 -0.66 12.30 1.93
CA ILE A 136 -1.24 11.81 0.67
C ILE A 136 -2.47 12.66 0.29
N SER A 137 -2.57 13.87 0.84
CA SER A 137 -3.73 14.74 0.68
C SER A 137 -3.94 15.19 -0.77
N ASP A 138 -2.88 15.16 -1.58
CA ASP A 138 -2.90 15.58 -2.99
C ASP A 138 -3.09 14.41 -3.99
N TRP A 139 -3.22 13.17 -3.51
CA TRP A 139 -3.55 12.03 -4.37
C TRP A 139 -4.90 12.21 -5.11
N ASN A 140 -4.88 11.94 -6.41
CA ASN A 140 -6.10 11.91 -7.22
C ASN A 140 -6.77 10.52 -7.17
N VAL A 141 -7.78 10.39 -6.31
CA VAL A 141 -8.55 9.14 -6.14
C VAL A 141 -9.88 9.10 -6.90
N SER A 142 -10.13 10.04 -7.82
CA SER A 142 -11.41 10.20 -8.53
C SER A 142 -11.86 8.97 -9.35
N SER A 143 -10.92 8.07 -9.67
CA SER A 143 -11.18 6.81 -10.38
C SER A 143 -11.51 5.63 -9.45
N VAL A 144 -11.29 5.77 -8.14
CA VAL A 144 -11.38 4.67 -7.19
C VAL A 144 -12.85 4.38 -6.83
N THR A 145 -13.25 3.12 -7.03
CA THR A 145 -14.62 2.65 -6.78
C THR A 145 -14.77 1.98 -5.41
N ASP A 146 -13.70 1.39 -4.87
CA ASP A 146 -13.71 0.67 -3.60
C ASP A 146 -12.49 1.01 -2.72
N MET A 147 -12.79 1.51 -1.51
CA MET A 147 -11.84 1.85 -0.45
C MET A 147 -12.15 1.14 0.87
N THR A 148 -12.84 0.00 0.82
CA THR A 148 -13.18 -0.81 1.99
C THR A 148 -11.95 -1.02 2.88
N ASN A 149 -12.04 -0.59 4.14
CA ASN A 149 -10.99 -0.70 5.15
C ASN A 149 -9.62 -0.08 4.77
N ALA A 150 -9.54 0.85 3.81
CA ALA A 150 -8.24 1.35 3.33
C ALA A 150 -7.33 1.90 4.44
N PHE A 151 -7.88 2.55 5.47
CA PHE A 151 -7.18 3.01 6.67
C PHE A 151 -7.76 2.41 7.97
N GLY A 152 -8.49 1.29 7.86
CA GLY A 152 -9.03 0.61 9.04
C GLY A 152 -7.90 0.17 9.97
N SER A 153 -7.97 0.49 11.26
CA SER A 153 -6.94 0.21 12.27
C SER A 153 -5.56 0.85 11.97
N ALA A 154 -5.48 1.86 11.10
CA ALA A 154 -4.26 2.65 10.90
C ALA A 154 -4.11 3.66 12.06
N HIS A 155 -3.60 3.18 13.20
CA HIS A 155 -3.69 3.86 14.50
C HIS A 155 -3.05 5.25 14.59
N VAL A 156 -2.12 5.59 13.70
CA VAL A 156 -1.39 6.86 13.72
C VAL A 156 -1.66 7.72 12.49
N PHE A 157 -2.52 7.25 11.57
CA PHE A 157 -2.83 7.99 10.35
C PHE A 157 -3.74 9.17 10.68
N ASP A 158 -3.21 10.39 10.52
CA ASP A 158 -3.86 11.66 10.83
C ASP A 158 -3.65 12.70 9.72
N GLN A 159 -3.93 12.32 8.47
CA GLN A 159 -3.82 13.21 7.32
C GLN A 159 -5.18 13.76 6.87
N ASN A 160 -5.18 15.01 6.41
CA ASN A 160 -6.38 15.63 5.87
C ASN A 160 -6.65 15.18 4.43
N ILE A 161 -7.43 14.12 4.28
CA ILE A 161 -7.86 13.58 2.99
C ILE A 161 -9.23 14.10 2.53
N SER A 162 -9.71 15.21 3.09
CA SER A 162 -11.01 15.79 2.69
C SER A 162 -11.03 16.42 1.29
N LYS A 163 -9.84 16.69 0.71
CA LYS A 163 -9.68 17.18 -0.67
C LYS A 163 -10.03 16.12 -1.72
N TRP A 164 -9.88 14.83 -1.40
CA TRP A 164 -10.07 13.72 -2.32
C TRP A 164 -11.45 13.71 -2.98
N ASP A 165 -11.53 13.29 -4.24
CA ASP A 165 -12.80 13.13 -4.95
C ASP A 165 -13.34 11.70 -4.82
N PHE A 166 -14.45 11.54 -4.12
CA PHE A 166 -15.14 10.26 -3.90
C PHE A 166 -16.27 10.01 -4.91
N GLY A 167 -16.38 10.81 -5.98
CA GLY A 167 -17.51 10.80 -6.92
C GLY A 167 -17.85 9.43 -7.51
N LYS A 168 -16.85 8.57 -7.74
CA LYS A 168 -17.03 7.19 -8.23
C LYS A 168 -17.02 6.12 -7.14
N THR A 169 -16.70 6.50 -5.91
CA THR A 169 -16.54 5.56 -4.80
C THR A 169 -17.92 5.08 -4.31
N ASN A 170 -18.14 3.78 -4.39
CA ASN A 170 -19.40 3.13 -3.97
C ASN A 170 -19.23 2.23 -2.74
N SER A 171 -18.00 1.88 -2.35
CA SER A 171 -17.73 1.14 -1.11
C SER A 171 -16.64 1.79 -0.29
N ILE A 172 -16.97 2.20 0.95
CA ILE A 172 -16.00 2.68 1.94
C ILE A 172 -16.20 2.04 3.33
N ASN A 173 -16.77 0.84 3.38
CA ASN A 173 -17.03 0.17 4.64
C ASN A 173 -15.74 0.04 5.48
N GLY A 174 -15.77 0.50 6.73
CA GLY A 174 -14.62 0.50 7.64
C GLY A 174 -13.42 1.34 7.21
N PHE A 175 -13.57 2.23 6.20
CA PHE A 175 -12.49 3.02 5.60
C PHE A 175 -11.53 3.65 6.61
N ILE A 176 -12.05 4.22 7.70
CA ILE A 176 -11.28 4.86 8.77
C ILE A 176 -11.58 4.27 10.16
N ASN A 177 -12.19 3.09 10.24
CA ASN A 177 -12.57 2.48 11.51
C ASN A 177 -11.32 2.23 12.37
N LYS A 178 -11.27 2.72 13.61
CA LYS A 178 -10.09 2.66 14.49
C LYS A 178 -8.81 3.29 13.91
N SER A 179 -8.95 4.24 12.99
CA SER A 179 -7.82 5.06 12.54
C SER A 179 -7.41 6.09 13.59
N GLY A 180 -6.22 6.67 13.41
CA GLY A 180 -5.66 7.74 14.23
C GLY A 180 -6.12 9.15 13.88
N LEU A 181 -7.17 9.31 13.07
CA LEU A 181 -7.63 10.63 12.63
C LEU A 181 -7.99 11.51 13.85
N SER A 182 -7.41 12.70 13.91
CA SER A 182 -7.81 13.75 14.82
C SER A 182 -9.28 14.15 14.62
N GLU A 183 -9.87 14.80 15.63
CA GLU A 183 -11.24 15.31 15.53
C GLU A 183 -11.44 16.24 14.32
N GLU A 184 -10.42 17.06 14.01
CA GLU A 184 -10.42 18.00 12.89
C GLU A 184 -10.45 17.28 11.55
N ASN A 185 -9.53 16.33 11.33
CA ASN A 185 -9.47 15.57 10.08
C ASN A 185 -10.71 14.67 9.90
N HIS A 186 -11.17 14.05 10.99
CA HIS A 186 -12.41 13.26 10.98
C HIS A 186 -13.63 14.13 10.62
N LYS A 187 -13.76 15.32 11.21
CA LYS A 187 -14.87 16.25 10.90
C LYS A 187 -14.82 16.71 9.44
N SER A 188 -13.64 17.08 8.94
CA SER A 188 -13.45 17.53 7.56
C SER A 188 -13.83 16.45 6.55
N LEU A 189 -13.36 15.22 6.79
CA LEU A 189 -13.72 14.05 5.97
C LEU A 189 -15.22 13.74 6.07
N LYS A 190 -15.82 13.82 7.27
CA LYS A 190 -17.26 13.64 7.44
C LYS A 190 -18.08 14.65 6.65
N THR A 191 -17.69 15.92 6.67
CA THR A 191 -18.36 16.97 5.87
C THR A 191 -18.24 16.69 4.38
N LYS A 192 -17.07 16.25 3.89
CA LYS A 192 -16.88 15.85 2.49
C LYS A 192 -17.82 14.70 2.09
N LEU A 193 -18.03 13.73 2.97
CA LEU A 193 -18.83 12.53 2.69
C LEU A 193 -20.34 12.72 2.94
N GLN A 194 -20.78 13.82 3.59
CA GLN A 194 -22.20 14.09 3.90
C GLN A 194 -23.13 14.18 2.66
N GLY A 195 -22.58 14.27 1.44
CA GLY A 195 -23.33 14.20 0.18
C GLY A 195 -23.44 12.80 -0.44
N HIS A 196 -22.76 11.80 0.11
CA HIS A 196 -22.74 10.44 -0.43
C HIS A 196 -23.70 9.54 0.36
N SER A 197 -24.88 9.27 -0.22
CA SER A 197 -25.99 8.54 0.40
C SER A 197 -25.69 7.08 0.79
N GLN A 198 -24.55 6.53 0.37
CA GLN A 198 -24.11 5.15 0.67
C GLN A 198 -23.06 5.07 1.78
N ILE A 199 -22.68 6.21 2.37
CA ILE A 199 -21.50 6.31 3.21
C ILE A 199 -21.88 6.53 4.68
N ASN A 200 -22.04 5.43 5.41
CA ASN A 200 -22.04 5.46 6.87
C ASN A 200 -20.59 5.43 7.35
N ILE A 201 -20.10 6.56 7.88
CA ILE A 201 -18.82 6.59 8.60
C ILE A 201 -19.03 5.88 9.94
N ILE A 202 -18.91 4.56 9.94
CA ILE A 202 -18.84 3.75 11.15
C ILE A 202 -17.36 3.63 11.50
N GLY A 203 -16.84 4.67 12.16
CA GLY A 203 -15.50 4.69 12.68
C GLY A 203 -15.44 5.70 13.80
N THR A 204 -15.32 5.23 15.04
CA THR A 204 -14.85 6.07 16.14
C THR A 204 -13.34 6.19 16.00
N PRO A 205 -12.77 7.40 15.86
CA PRO A 205 -11.33 7.56 15.91
C PRO A 205 -10.78 7.01 17.23
N CYS A 206 -9.62 6.35 17.20
CA CYS A 206 -8.88 6.08 18.43
C CYS A 206 -8.23 7.40 18.85
N TYR A 207 -8.82 8.11 19.82
CA TYR A 207 -8.20 9.32 20.37
C TYR A 207 -7.05 8.91 21.27
N VAL A 208 -5.81 9.06 20.78
CA VAL A 208 -4.60 8.64 21.49
C VAL A 208 -4.24 9.70 22.52
N PRO A 209 -4.54 9.44 23.80
CA PRO A 209 -3.42 9.38 24.74
C PRO A 209 -3.33 8.04 25.46
N ASP A 210 -4.27 7.11 25.24
CA ASP A 210 -4.22 5.79 25.88
C ASP A 210 -3.49 4.77 25.01
N ALA A 211 -2.42 4.22 25.57
CA ALA A 211 -1.58 3.14 25.03
C ALA A 211 -2.32 1.79 24.82
N ASN A 212 -3.67 1.79 24.82
CA ASN A 212 -4.52 0.61 24.93
C ASN A 212 -5.62 0.52 23.85
N CYS A 213 -5.48 1.13 22.67
CA CYS A 213 -6.25 0.67 21.51
C CYS A 213 -5.70 -0.72 21.06
N SER A 214 -6.03 -1.75 21.83
CA SER A 214 -5.84 -3.17 21.52
C SER A 214 -7.01 -3.72 20.72
#